data_AF-A0AAN0M223-F1
#
_entry.id   AF-A0AAN0M223-F1
#
_cell.length_a   1.000
_cell.length_b   1.000
_cell.length_c   1.000
_cell.angle_alpha   90.00
_cell.angle_beta   90.00
_cell.angle_gamma   90.00
#
_symmetry.space_group_name_H-M   'P 1'
#
loop_
_entity.id
_entity.type
_entity.pdbx_description
1 polymer ?
#
loop_
_entity_poly.entity_id
_entity_poly.type
_entity_poly.pdbx_seq_one_letter_code
_entity_poly.pdbx_strand_id
1 'polypeptide(L)'
;MVSCQFVGFLSDGLVSFLNIFISSTNPIVSILSGFILSALFLPMVLLGLHHGLIPIYLCSTPTTWWCFIIPSSCYGGLGQVGAAIAIYVKAKRRKNERLQKTIIGALPVGFLGVGEPLIYGVTLPLGKPFITMVLVFGFGGAWVMLTGVMAGAWGPSGLVAIPLMQTPTMMLNFFIGLVISYVAGFIITMIFIKDDLVENN
;
A
#
# COMPACT_ATOMS: atom_id res chain seq x y z
N MET A 1 30.70 -13.94 14.89
CA MET A 1 30.55 -12.52 15.31
C MET A 1 30.90 -11.51 14.22
N VAL A 2 31.85 -11.78 13.30
CA VAL A 2 32.23 -10.85 12.22
C VAL A 2 31.15 -10.66 11.13
N SER A 3 30.35 -11.70 10.85
CA SER A 3 29.25 -11.62 9.89
C SER A 3 28.14 -10.64 10.30
N CYS A 4 27.96 -10.38 11.60
CA CYS A 4 26.96 -9.44 12.11
C CYS A 4 27.38 -7.98 11.91
N GLN A 5 28.70 -7.68 11.91
CA GLN A 5 29.22 -6.32 11.72
C GLN A 5 29.14 -5.88 10.26
N PHE A 6 29.39 -6.78 9.32
CA PHE A 6 29.26 -6.48 7.88
C PHE A 6 27.81 -6.22 7.49
N VAL A 7 26.89 -7.06 7.96
CA VAL A 7 25.45 -6.85 7.74
C VAL A 7 24.96 -5.57 8.43
N GLY A 8 25.47 -5.26 9.62
CA GLY A 8 25.21 -4.00 10.31
C GLY A 8 25.65 -2.78 9.49
N PHE A 9 26.89 -2.77 8.99
CA PHE A 9 27.40 -1.68 8.15
C PHE A 9 26.58 -1.48 6.86
N LEU A 10 26.19 -2.58 6.21
CA LEU A 10 25.36 -2.52 5.00
C LEU A 10 23.95 -1.97 5.31
N SER A 11 23.36 -2.39 6.44
CA SER A 11 22.07 -1.91 6.94
C SER A 11 22.13 -0.43 7.28
N ASP A 12 23.15 0.02 8.01
CA ASP A 12 23.32 1.43 8.40
C ASP A 12 23.52 2.32 7.16
N GLY A 13 24.28 1.85 6.17
CA GLY A 13 24.46 2.53 4.88
C GLY A 13 23.14 2.67 4.12
N LEU A 14 22.33 1.61 4.06
CA LEU A 14 21.01 1.63 3.43
C LEU A 14 20.06 2.59 4.15
N VAL A 15 20.02 2.53 5.49
CA VAL A 15 19.19 3.42 6.33
C VAL A 15 19.60 4.87 6.15
N SER A 16 20.90 5.17 6.14
CA SER A 16 21.42 6.53 5.92
C SER A 16 21.05 7.05 4.53
N PHE A 17 21.18 6.21 3.50
CA PHE A 17 20.78 6.56 2.13
C PHE A 17 19.28 6.89 2.03
N LEU A 18 18.42 6.03 2.59
CA LEU A 18 16.98 6.24 2.53
C LEU A 18 16.53 7.43 3.41
N ASN A 19 17.29 7.77 4.47
CA ASN A 19 17.08 8.97 5.30
C ASN A 19 17.14 10.28 4.53
N ILE A 20 17.98 10.36 3.50
CA ILE A 20 18.08 11.54 2.62
C ILE A 20 16.72 11.86 1.97
N PHE A 21 15.94 10.82 1.69
CA PHE A 21 14.67 10.90 0.96
C PHE A 21 13.48 11.08 1.89
N ILE A 22 13.40 10.29 2.96
CA ILE A 22 12.24 10.29 3.86
C ILE A 22 12.21 11.50 4.80
N SER A 23 13.37 11.97 5.26
CA SER A 23 13.48 13.13 6.16
C SER A 23 13.65 14.44 5.40
N SER A 24 13.53 14.41 4.07
CA SER A 24 13.65 15.60 3.22
C SER A 24 12.48 16.56 3.48
N THR A 25 12.79 17.83 3.67
CA THR A 25 11.79 18.90 3.72
C THR A 25 11.37 19.39 2.35
N ASN A 26 11.99 18.90 1.27
CA ASN A 26 11.64 19.25 -0.09
C ASN A 26 10.36 18.49 -0.51
N PRO A 27 9.25 19.18 -0.82
CA PRO A 27 7.98 18.53 -1.14
C PRO A 27 8.05 17.53 -2.31
N ILE A 28 8.87 17.81 -3.32
CA ILE A 28 9.04 16.93 -4.49
C ILE A 28 9.71 15.63 -4.08
N VAL A 29 10.74 15.72 -3.23
CA VAL A 29 11.45 14.54 -2.72
C VAL A 29 10.53 13.71 -1.84
N SER A 30 9.76 14.32 -0.94
CA SER A 30 8.80 13.60 -0.08
C SER A 30 7.73 12.87 -0.90
N ILE A 31 7.17 13.53 -1.92
CA ILE A 31 6.17 12.93 -2.84
C ILE A 31 6.76 11.71 -3.55
N LEU A 32 7.94 11.84 -4.16
CA LEU A 32 8.58 10.74 -4.89
C LEU A 32 8.93 9.58 -3.96
N SER A 33 9.42 9.88 -2.76
CA SER A 33 9.77 8.88 -1.75
C SER A 33 8.55 8.07 -1.33
N GLY A 34 7.44 8.76 -1.02
CA GLY A 34 6.18 8.12 -0.67
C GLY A 34 5.59 7.29 -1.80
N PHE A 35 5.69 7.79 -3.02
CA PHE A 35 5.23 7.09 -4.20
C PHE A 35 5.98 5.77 -4.40
N ILE A 36 7.31 5.83 -4.44
CA ILE A 36 8.17 4.67 -4.71
C ILE A 36 8.05 3.64 -3.58
N LEU A 37 8.09 4.08 -2.33
CA LEU A 37 8.01 3.20 -1.17
C LEU A 37 6.70 2.40 -1.16
N SER A 38 5.59 3.07 -1.47
CA SER A 38 4.26 2.43 -1.49
C SER A 38 4.07 1.53 -2.71
N ALA A 39 4.60 1.93 -3.87
CA ALA A 39 4.55 1.14 -5.09
C ALA A 39 5.33 -0.18 -4.94
N LEU A 40 6.54 -0.12 -4.37
CA LEU A 40 7.39 -1.30 -4.15
C LEU A 40 6.84 -2.23 -3.06
N PHE A 41 5.98 -1.73 -2.17
CA PHE A 41 5.40 -2.53 -1.11
C PHE A 41 4.49 -3.65 -1.65
N LEU A 42 3.78 -3.46 -2.77
CA LEU A 42 2.90 -4.50 -3.32
C LEU A 42 3.64 -5.76 -3.80
N PRO A 43 4.69 -5.67 -4.64
CA PRO A 43 5.53 -6.83 -4.95
C PRO A 43 6.07 -7.52 -3.69
N MET A 44 6.41 -6.73 -2.66
CA MET A 44 6.90 -7.26 -1.39
C MET A 44 5.82 -8.00 -0.59
N VAL A 45 4.56 -7.54 -0.66
CA VAL A 45 3.39 -8.26 -0.11
C VAL A 45 3.16 -9.57 -0.86
N LEU A 46 3.20 -9.54 -2.20
CA LEU A 46 3.04 -10.74 -3.04
C LEU A 46 4.05 -11.83 -2.68
N LEU A 47 5.30 -11.44 -2.41
CA LEU A 47 6.41 -12.34 -2.07
C LEU A 47 6.47 -12.68 -0.56
N GLY A 48 5.59 -12.12 0.28
CA GLY A 48 5.62 -12.31 1.74
C GLY A 48 6.79 -11.63 2.46
N LEU A 49 7.68 -10.96 1.72
CA LEU A 49 8.88 -10.31 2.24
C LEU A 49 8.57 -9.14 3.19
N HIS A 50 7.35 -8.60 3.15
CA HIS A 50 6.93 -7.48 3.99
C HIS A 50 6.88 -7.83 5.49
N HIS A 51 6.66 -9.09 5.84
CA HIS A 51 6.80 -9.55 7.23
C HIS A 51 8.25 -9.51 7.73
N GLY A 52 9.22 -9.60 6.82
CA GLY A 52 10.64 -9.43 7.13
C GLY A 52 10.99 -8.04 7.65
N LEU A 53 10.12 -7.05 7.45
CA LEU A 53 10.28 -5.71 8.02
C LEU A 53 9.93 -5.67 9.51
N ILE A 54 9.04 -6.57 10.02
CA ILE A 54 8.60 -6.67 11.43
C ILE A 54 9.75 -6.53 12.44
N PRO A 55 10.79 -7.40 12.40
CA PRO A 55 11.91 -7.31 13.34
C PRO A 55 12.70 -6.01 13.20
N ILE A 56 12.73 -5.40 12.01
CA ILE A 56 13.44 -4.15 11.79
C ILE A 56 12.66 -2.99 12.44
N TYR A 57 11.31 -2.99 12.44
CA TYR A 57 10.48 -2.00 13.18
C TYR A 57 10.68 -2.12 14.70
N LEU A 58 10.88 -3.34 15.21
CA LEU A 58 10.95 -3.62 16.65
C LEU A 58 12.35 -3.42 17.24
N CYS A 59 13.41 -3.65 16.46
CA CYS A 59 14.80 -3.51 16.90
C CYS A 59 15.35 -2.09 16.73
N SER A 60 14.60 -1.19 16.08
CA SER A 60 14.98 0.20 15.92
C SER A 60 14.54 1.02 17.13
N THR A 61 15.45 1.80 17.70
CA THR A 61 15.08 2.90 18.61
C THR A 61 14.10 3.83 17.89
N PRO A 62 13.22 4.57 18.60
CA PRO A 62 12.24 5.48 17.99
C PRO A 62 12.97 6.63 17.30
N THR A 63 13.47 6.32 16.14
CA THR A 63 14.06 7.20 15.16
C THR A 63 12.89 7.63 14.29
N THR A 64 12.87 8.91 13.95
CA THR A 64 11.88 9.62 13.11
C THR A 64 11.49 8.84 11.85
N TRP A 65 12.33 7.91 11.39
CA TRP A 65 12.24 7.16 10.16
C TRP A 65 11.11 6.13 10.05
N TRP A 66 10.93 5.28 11.07
CA TRP A 66 9.92 4.23 11.03
C TRP A 66 8.50 4.78 11.07
N CYS A 67 8.34 5.94 11.72
CA CYS A 67 7.07 6.64 11.82
C CYS A 67 6.51 7.04 10.45
N PHE A 68 7.36 7.29 9.43
CA PHE A 68 6.94 7.64 8.06
C PHE A 68 6.79 6.43 7.12
N ILE A 69 7.56 5.37 7.35
CA ILE A 69 7.52 4.16 6.51
C ILE A 69 6.27 3.35 6.76
N ILE A 70 5.82 3.24 8.01
CA ILE A 70 4.59 2.51 8.34
C ILE A 70 3.39 3.10 7.56
N PRO A 71 3.08 4.40 7.67
CA PRO A 71 1.93 4.98 6.97
C PRO A 71 2.02 4.83 5.46
N SER A 72 3.18 5.10 4.85
CA SER A 72 3.36 4.96 3.39
C SER A 72 3.20 3.51 2.94
N SER A 73 3.80 2.56 3.65
CA SER A 73 3.68 1.13 3.37
C SER A 73 2.23 0.61 3.44
N CYS A 74 1.40 1.17 4.33
CA CYS A 74 -0.02 0.80 4.43
C CYS A 74 -0.78 0.98 3.11
N TYR A 75 -0.34 1.85 2.20
CA TYR A 75 -0.99 2.09 0.91
C TYR A 75 -0.70 1.02 -0.14
N GLY A 76 0.30 0.17 0.07
CA GLY A 76 0.65 -0.95 -0.81
C GLY A 76 -0.43 -2.03 -0.94
N GLY A 77 -1.51 -1.99 -0.15
CA GLY A 77 -2.69 -2.85 -0.30
C GLY A 77 -3.98 -2.12 -0.63
N LEU A 78 -4.01 -0.79 -0.55
CA LEU A 78 -5.28 -0.04 -0.46
C LEU A 78 -5.89 0.27 -1.82
N GLY A 79 -5.11 0.53 -2.85
CA GLY A 79 -5.69 0.72 -4.20
C GLY A 79 -6.40 -0.54 -4.73
N GLN A 80 -6.14 -1.73 -4.14
CA GLN A 80 -6.86 -2.95 -4.50
C GLN A 80 -8.35 -2.89 -4.19
N VAL A 81 -8.73 -2.18 -3.13
CA VAL A 81 -10.14 -1.97 -2.78
C VAL A 81 -10.84 -1.22 -3.92
N GLY A 82 -10.22 -0.13 -4.39
CA GLY A 82 -10.71 0.63 -5.55
C GLY A 82 -10.79 -0.20 -6.82
N ALA A 83 -9.75 -0.97 -7.13
CA ALA A 83 -9.74 -1.86 -8.29
C ALA A 83 -10.80 -2.96 -8.21
N ALA A 84 -10.98 -3.57 -7.04
CA ALA A 84 -11.98 -4.60 -6.82
C ALA A 84 -13.39 -4.06 -7.03
N ILE A 85 -13.68 -2.84 -6.56
CA ILE A 85 -14.97 -2.17 -6.82
C ILE A 85 -15.16 -1.93 -8.33
N ALA A 86 -14.13 -1.47 -9.04
CA ALA A 86 -14.21 -1.27 -10.49
C ALA A 86 -14.41 -2.60 -11.26
N ILE A 87 -13.69 -3.65 -10.89
CA ILE A 87 -13.86 -4.99 -11.46
C ILE A 87 -15.25 -5.54 -11.14
N TYR A 88 -15.78 -5.29 -9.95
CA TYR A 88 -17.15 -5.69 -9.59
C TYR A 88 -18.19 -5.04 -10.51
N VAL A 89 -18.06 -3.74 -10.78
CA VAL A 89 -18.94 -3.02 -11.72
C VAL A 89 -18.89 -3.67 -13.11
N LYS A 90 -17.68 -3.97 -13.61
CA LYS A 90 -17.49 -4.65 -14.91
C LYS A 90 -18.04 -6.08 -14.90
N ALA A 91 -17.81 -6.85 -13.84
CA ALA A 91 -18.29 -8.21 -13.68
C ALA A 91 -19.82 -8.26 -13.66
N LYS A 92 -20.47 -7.29 -13.01
CA LYS A 92 -21.92 -7.13 -13.03
C LYS A 92 -22.45 -6.83 -14.44
N ARG A 93 -21.79 -5.97 -15.22
CA ARG A 93 -22.14 -5.69 -16.62
C ARG A 93 -22.02 -6.93 -17.52
N ARG A 94 -21.00 -7.76 -17.30
CA ARG A 94 -20.75 -9.00 -18.05
C ARG A 94 -21.43 -10.25 -17.44
N LYS A 95 -22.24 -10.08 -16.39
CA LYS A 95 -22.93 -11.17 -15.69
C LYS A 95 -22.00 -12.29 -15.17
N ASN A 96 -20.75 -11.96 -14.84
CA ASN A 96 -19.83 -12.89 -14.21
C ASN A 96 -20.15 -13.00 -12.71
N GLU A 97 -21.02 -13.93 -12.33
CA GLU A 97 -21.45 -14.11 -10.93
C GLU A 97 -20.34 -14.67 -10.03
N ARG A 98 -19.44 -15.48 -10.59
CA ARG A 98 -18.32 -16.07 -9.86
C ARG A 98 -17.41 -14.98 -9.31
N LEU A 99 -16.97 -14.08 -10.18
CA LEU A 99 -16.08 -12.97 -9.80
C LEU A 99 -16.78 -11.97 -8.87
N GLN A 100 -18.09 -11.72 -9.06
CA GLN A 100 -18.87 -10.91 -8.13
C GLN A 100 -18.85 -11.49 -6.70
N LYS A 101 -19.10 -12.79 -6.54
CA LYS A 101 -19.09 -13.46 -5.23
C LYS A 101 -17.71 -13.39 -4.57
N THR A 102 -16.64 -13.63 -5.34
CA THR A 102 -15.27 -13.49 -4.85
C THR A 102 -14.98 -12.09 -4.33
N ILE A 103 -15.35 -11.06 -5.10
CA ILE A 103 -15.11 -9.67 -4.72
C ILE A 103 -15.93 -9.28 -3.47
N ILE A 104 -17.20 -9.67 -3.40
CA ILE A 104 -18.06 -9.41 -2.24
C ILE A 104 -17.47 -10.05 -0.97
N GLY A 105 -16.94 -11.27 -1.06
CA GLY A 105 -16.31 -11.95 0.08
C GLY A 105 -14.99 -11.32 0.52
N ALA A 106 -14.20 -10.82 -0.43
CA ALA A 106 -12.86 -10.28 -0.16
C ALA A 106 -12.86 -8.79 0.27
N LEU A 107 -13.80 -7.98 -0.22
CA LEU A 107 -13.84 -6.53 0.00
C LEU A 107 -13.85 -6.11 1.49
N PRO A 108 -14.68 -6.70 2.38
CA PRO A 108 -14.72 -6.28 3.78
C PRO A 108 -13.36 -6.38 4.46
N VAL A 109 -12.64 -7.48 4.22
CA VAL A 109 -11.31 -7.69 4.82
C VAL A 109 -10.26 -6.77 4.17
N GLY A 110 -10.43 -6.47 2.87
CA GLY A 110 -9.62 -5.47 2.17
C GLY A 110 -9.71 -4.06 2.78
N PHE A 111 -10.90 -3.62 3.19
CA PHE A 111 -11.08 -2.34 3.90
C PHE A 111 -10.39 -2.35 5.28
N LEU A 112 -10.31 -3.51 5.92
CA LEU A 112 -9.60 -3.72 7.18
C LEU A 112 -8.08 -3.88 6.99
N GLY A 113 -7.58 -3.74 5.76
CA GLY A 113 -6.16 -3.72 5.47
C GLY A 113 -5.51 -5.09 5.23
N VAL A 114 -6.30 -6.13 5.02
CA VAL A 114 -5.82 -7.46 4.59
C VAL A 114 -6.02 -7.57 3.08
N GLY A 115 -4.93 -7.41 2.34
CA GLY A 115 -4.97 -7.32 0.87
C GLY A 115 -5.00 -8.67 0.16
N GLU A 116 -4.53 -9.73 0.81
CA GLU A 116 -4.32 -11.06 0.23
C GLU A 116 -5.57 -11.64 -0.46
N PRO A 117 -6.79 -11.54 0.12
CA PRO A 117 -8.00 -11.98 -0.57
C PRO A 117 -8.25 -11.26 -1.90
N LEU A 118 -7.90 -9.97 -1.99
CA LEU A 118 -8.06 -9.16 -3.21
C LEU A 118 -6.90 -9.38 -4.20
N ILE A 119 -5.67 -9.59 -3.72
CA ILE A 119 -4.53 -10.00 -4.55
C ILE A 119 -4.88 -11.31 -5.24
N TYR A 120 -5.05 -12.38 -4.46
CA TYR A 120 -5.10 -13.73 -4.98
C TYR A 120 -6.47 -14.09 -5.56
N GLY A 121 -7.56 -13.50 -5.04
CA GLY A 121 -8.91 -13.79 -5.50
C GLY A 121 -9.37 -12.97 -6.71
N VAL A 122 -8.79 -11.78 -6.92
CA VAL A 122 -9.33 -10.81 -7.90
C VAL A 122 -8.27 -10.32 -8.87
N THR A 123 -7.23 -9.66 -8.38
CA THR A 123 -6.33 -8.88 -9.25
C THR A 123 -5.23 -9.72 -9.91
N LEU A 124 -4.66 -10.69 -9.20
CA LEU A 124 -3.60 -11.56 -9.70
C LEU A 124 -4.11 -12.53 -10.80
N PRO A 125 -5.27 -13.20 -10.68
CA PRO A 125 -5.80 -14.05 -11.75
C PRO A 125 -6.06 -13.28 -13.05
N LEU A 126 -6.45 -12.01 -12.95
CA LEU A 126 -6.67 -11.13 -14.10
C LEU A 126 -5.36 -10.58 -14.69
N GLY A 127 -4.23 -10.68 -13.98
CA GLY A 127 -2.89 -10.25 -14.39
C GLY A 127 -2.71 -8.74 -14.54
N LYS A 128 -3.40 -8.13 -15.52
CA LYS A 128 -3.29 -6.69 -15.82
C LYS A 128 -3.69 -5.79 -14.64
N PRO A 129 -4.81 -6.04 -13.92
CA PRO A 129 -5.16 -5.23 -12.77
C PRO A 129 -4.06 -5.21 -11.72
N PHE A 130 -3.44 -6.36 -11.42
CA PHE A 130 -2.34 -6.45 -10.47
C PHE A 130 -1.17 -5.51 -10.81
N ILE A 131 -0.73 -5.49 -12.07
CA ILE A 131 0.39 -4.63 -12.52
C ILE A 131 0.02 -3.15 -12.41
N THR A 132 -1.18 -2.78 -12.87
CA THR A 132 -1.62 -1.38 -12.82
C THR A 132 -1.74 -0.85 -11.39
N MET A 133 -1.96 -1.73 -10.41
CA MET A 133 -2.09 -1.35 -9.01
C MET A 133 -0.78 -0.91 -8.36
N VAL A 134 0.37 -1.41 -8.83
CA VAL A 134 1.69 -0.96 -8.37
C VAL A 134 1.83 0.57 -8.51
N LEU A 135 1.33 1.13 -9.62
CA LEU A 135 1.37 2.57 -9.88
C LEU A 135 0.33 3.34 -9.05
N VAL A 136 -0.83 2.76 -8.81
CA VAL A 136 -1.93 3.37 -8.03
C VAL A 136 -1.52 3.60 -6.57
N PHE A 137 -0.78 2.65 -5.98
CA PHE A 137 -0.47 2.70 -4.55
C PHE A 137 0.46 3.85 -4.18
N GLY A 138 1.27 4.28 -5.14
CA GLY A 138 2.14 5.42 -4.96
C GLY A 138 1.40 6.73 -4.65
N PHE A 139 0.15 6.91 -5.09
CA PHE A 139 -0.57 8.17 -4.87
C PHE A 139 -0.93 8.43 -3.40
N GLY A 140 -1.41 7.41 -2.68
CA GLY A 140 -1.69 7.53 -1.24
C GLY A 140 -0.41 7.72 -0.43
N GLY A 141 0.64 6.96 -0.79
CA GLY A 141 1.99 7.11 -0.24
C GLY A 141 2.59 8.51 -0.39
N ALA A 142 2.49 9.06 -1.59
CA ALA A 142 2.93 10.42 -1.90
C ALA A 142 2.22 11.45 -1.02
N TRP A 143 0.90 11.31 -0.84
CA TRP A 143 0.11 12.21 -0.01
C TRP A 143 0.53 12.17 1.47
N VAL A 144 0.65 10.97 2.05
CA VAL A 144 1.01 10.84 3.47
C VAL A 144 2.43 11.29 3.78
N MET A 145 3.36 11.11 2.82
CA MET A 145 4.71 11.66 2.94
C MET A 145 4.73 13.19 2.78
N LEU A 146 3.97 13.73 1.83
CA LEU A 146 3.85 15.18 1.65
C LEU A 146 3.27 15.88 2.89
N THR A 147 2.31 15.24 3.55
CA THR A 147 1.62 15.78 4.73
C THR A 147 2.28 15.38 6.05
N GLY A 148 3.41 14.67 6.01
CA GLY A 148 4.20 14.31 7.19
C GLY A 148 3.47 13.40 8.17
N VAL A 149 2.63 12.49 7.68
CA VAL A 149 1.88 11.57 8.55
C VAL A 149 2.85 10.60 9.24
N MET A 150 2.70 10.50 10.56
CA MET A 150 3.51 9.62 11.40
C MET A 150 2.62 8.65 12.18
N ALA A 151 3.01 7.37 12.21
CA ALA A 151 2.44 6.36 13.08
C ALA A 151 3.14 6.36 14.45
N GLY A 152 2.37 6.22 15.53
CA GLY A 152 2.87 6.09 16.91
C GLY A 152 3.11 4.64 17.33
N ALA A 153 2.60 3.68 16.58
CA ALA A 153 2.75 2.26 16.85
C ALA A 153 2.72 1.46 15.54
N TRP A 154 3.27 0.25 15.59
CA TRP A 154 3.08 -0.75 14.54
C TRP A 154 1.67 -1.35 14.63
N GLY A 155 1.08 -1.68 13.49
CA GLY A 155 -0.23 -2.31 13.43
C GLY A 155 -0.73 -2.61 12.01
N PRO A 156 -2.00 -3.02 11.87
CA PRO A 156 -2.60 -3.38 10.58
C PRO A 156 -2.70 -2.18 9.63
N SER A 157 -2.96 -2.45 8.34
CA SER A 157 -3.23 -1.41 7.32
C SER A 157 -4.74 -1.07 7.24
N GLY A 158 -5.17 -0.31 6.23
CA GLY A 158 -6.60 -0.02 6.02
C GLY A 158 -7.22 0.94 7.02
N LEU A 159 -8.54 0.89 7.15
CA LEU A 159 -9.29 1.80 8.02
C LEU A 159 -8.90 1.68 9.49
N VAL A 160 -8.50 0.47 9.91
CA VAL A 160 -8.07 0.19 11.28
C VAL A 160 -6.69 0.76 11.62
N ALA A 161 -5.93 1.23 10.62
CA ALA A 161 -4.66 1.93 10.83
C ALA A 161 -4.85 3.40 11.24
N ILE A 162 -6.02 3.99 11.00
CA ILE A 162 -6.28 5.42 11.27
C ILE A 162 -5.95 5.78 12.73
N PRO A 163 -6.39 5.03 13.76
CA PRO A 163 -6.10 5.35 15.17
C PRO A 163 -4.64 5.20 15.58
N LEU A 164 -3.78 4.63 14.72
CA LEU A 164 -2.36 4.47 15.00
C LEU A 164 -1.55 5.75 14.67
N MET A 165 -2.17 6.72 14.00
CA MET A 165 -1.51 7.98 13.65
C MET A 165 -1.40 8.90 14.88
N GLN A 166 -0.28 9.62 15.01
CA GLN A 166 0.08 10.30 16.27
C GLN A 166 -0.84 11.47 16.66
N THR A 167 -1.49 12.13 15.70
CA THR A 167 -2.35 13.29 15.96
C THR A 167 -3.65 13.23 15.15
N PRO A 168 -4.75 13.88 15.59
CA PRO A 168 -5.99 13.93 14.82
C PRO A 168 -5.83 14.44 13.39
N THR A 169 -4.93 15.42 13.18
CA THR A 169 -4.61 15.93 11.83
C THR A 169 -3.94 14.85 10.97
N MET A 170 -3.03 14.06 11.54
CA MET A 170 -2.40 12.94 10.83
C MET A 170 -3.39 11.81 10.55
N MET A 171 -4.32 11.53 11.47
CA MET A 171 -5.43 10.58 11.24
C MET A 171 -6.28 11.00 10.04
N LEU A 172 -6.61 12.30 9.95
CA LEU A 172 -7.36 12.86 8.83
C LEU A 172 -6.57 12.76 7.52
N ASN A 173 -5.28 13.14 7.51
CA ASN A 173 -4.45 13.06 6.32
C ASN A 173 -4.25 11.61 5.85
N PHE A 174 -4.14 10.66 6.79
CA PHE A 174 -4.15 9.23 6.45
C PHE A 174 -5.48 8.81 5.83
N PHE A 175 -6.62 9.22 6.39
CA PHE A 175 -7.92 8.96 5.77
C PHE A 175 -8.05 9.56 4.35
N ILE A 176 -7.52 10.77 4.12
CA ILE A 176 -7.49 11.37 2.78
C ILE A 176 -6.63 10.54 1.82
N GLY A 177 -5.45 10.10 2.27
CA GLY A 177 -4.60 9.18 1.49
C GLY A 177 -5.32 7.89 1.09
N LEU A 178 -6.13 7.33 2.00
CA LEU A 178 -6.94 6.14 1.77
C LEU A 178 -7.93 6.35 0.63
N VAL A 179 -8.67 7.46 0.71
CA VAL A 179 -9.65 7.84 -0.32
C VAL A 179 -8.95 8.08 -1.67
N ILE A 180 -7.80 8.76 -1.69
CA ILE A 180 -6.99 8.96 -2.90
C ILE A 180 -6.64 7.62 -3.55
N SER A 181 -6.13 6.66 -2.77
CA SER A 181 -5.77 5.33 -3.30
C SER A 181 -6.99 4.56 -3.82
N TYR A 182 -8.13 4.61 -3.12
CA TYR A 182 -9.35 3.94 -3.56
C TYR A 182 -9.89 4.53 -4.86
N VAL A 183 -9.94 5.86 -4.96
CA VAL A 183 -10.41 6.56 -6.15
C VAL A 183 -9.47 6.35 -7.33
N ALA A 184 -8.15 6.48 -7.12
CA ALA A 184 -7.16 6.24 -8.17
C ALA A 184 -7.22 4.78 -8.67
N GLY A 185 -7.35 3.81 -7.76
CA GLY A 185 -7.48 2.40 -8.11
C GLY A 185 -8.73 2.11 -8.92
N PHE A 186 -9.85 2.72 -8.53
CA PHE A 186 -11.11 2.63 -9.26
C PHE A 186 -10.99 3.22 -10.68
N ILE A 187 -10.51 4.46 -10.80
CA ILE A 187 -10.41 5.19 -12.07
C ILE A 187 -9.46 4.47 -13.04
N ILE A 188 -8.25 4.14 -12.59
CA ILE A 188 -7.25 3.45 -13.42
C ILE A 188 -7.79 2.08 -13.89
N THR A 189 -8.43 1.33 -13.00
CA THR A 189 -9.02 0.05 -13.37
C THR A 189 -10.17 0.21 -14.37
N MET A 190 -11.04 1.21 -14.20
CA MET A 190 -12.14 1.46 -15.12
C MET A 190 -11.66 1.82 -16.54
N ILE A 191 -10.58 2.58 -16.65
CA ILE A 191 -10.02 3.06 -17.93
C ILE A 191 -9.20 1.97 -18.63
N PHE A 192 -8.29 1.31 -17.91
CA PHE A 192 -7.27 0.46 -18.54
C PHE A 192 -7.63 -1.03 -18.59
N ILE A 193 -8.56 -1.49 -17.74
CA ILE A 193 -8.98 -2.89 -17.73
C ILE A 193 -10.18 -3.06 -18.64
N LYS A 194 -10.03 -3.89 -19.66
CA LYS A 194 -11.09 -4.18 -20.64
C LYS A 194 -12.10 -5.19 -20.06
N ASP A 195 -13.33 -5.11 -20.55
CA ASP A 195 -14.46 -5.90 -20.05
C ASP A 195 -14.36 -7.39 -20.45
N ASP A 196 -13.71 -7.70 -21.58
CA ASP A 196 -13.42 -9.06 -22.05
C ASP A 196 -12.52 -9.84 -21.08
N LEU A 197 -11.56 -9.16 -20.45
CA LEU A 197 -10.70 -9.74 -19.42
C LEU A 197 -11.53 -10.23 -18.22
N VAL A 198 -12.57 -9.46 -17.85
CA VAL A 198 -13.43 -9.73 -16.69
C VAL A 198 -14.47 -10.81 -17.00
N GLU A 199 -14.91 -10.92 -18.25
CA GLU A 199 -15.88 -11.94 -18.67
C GLU A 199 -15.26 -13.35 -18.73
N ASN A 200 -14.03 -13.46 -19.23
CA ASN A 200 -13.39 -14.75 -19.50
C ASN A 200 -12.69 -15.39 -18.28
N ASN A 201 -12.79 -14.76 -17.10
CA ASN A 201 -12.18 -15.24 -15.86
C ASN A 201 -13.24 -15.39 -14.77
#